data_AF-A0A241VP17-F1
#
_entry.id   AF-A0A241VP17-F1
#
_cell.length_a   1.000
_cell.length_b   1.000
_cell.length_c   1.000
_cell.angle_alpha   90.00
_cell.angle_beta   90.00
_cell.angle_gamma   90.00
#
_symmetry.space_group_name_H-M   'P 1'
#
loop_
_entity.id
_entity.type
_entity.pdbx_description
1 polymer ?
#
loop_
_entity_poly.entity_id
_entity_poly.type
_entity_poly.pdbx_seq_one_letter_code
_entity_poly.pdbx_strand_id
1 'polypeptide(L)'
;MDATNLKLIIFNSFLGAIANNIRAIAYDFTSDTILIYGYLDVVPEEDDFEIIDNAVTEIMSSCPEFLKQEINLKQSNQPFGKLNSYKGWVFCRYEE
;
A
#
# COMPACT_ATOMS: atom_id res chain seq x y z
N MET A 1 4.41 8.90 16.19
CA MET A 1 5.03 9.09 14.87
C MET A 1 4.35 10.23 14.13
N ASP A 2 5.11 11.10 13.45
CA ASP A 2 4.53 12.12 12.56
C ASP A 2 3.99 11.44 11.29
N ALA A 3 2.82 11.88 10.82
CA ALA A 3 2.16 11.29 9.66
C ALA A 3 2.99 11.44 8.37
N THR A 4 3.77 12.51 8.25
CA THR A 4 4.68 12.74 7.11
C THR A 4 5.82 11.73 7.10
N ASN A 5 6.42 11.47 8.27
CA ASN A 5 7.49 10.48 8.40
C ASN A 5 7.00 9.07 8.08
N LEU A 6 5.80 8.70 8.55
CA LEU A 6 5.21 7.40 8.21
C LEU A 6 5.01 7.26 6.70
N LYS A 7 4.43 8.27 6.04
CA LYS A 7 4.22 8.23 4.59
C LYS A 7 5.53 8.02 3.82
N LEU A 8 6.61 8.66 4.26
CA LEU A 8 7.93 8.49 3.64
C LEU A 8 8.51 7.09 3.86
N ILE A 9 8.35 6.52 5.05
CA ILE A 9 8.75 5.14 5.34
C ILE A 9 8.00 4.17 4.41
N ILE A 10 6.67 4.29 4.34
CA ILE A 10 5.84 3.46 3.46
C ILE A 10 6.30 3.59 2.01
N PHE A 11 6.47 4.82 1.51
CA PHE A 11 6.96 5.06 0.15
C PHE A 11 8.30 4.36 -0.11
N ASN A 12 9.27 4.49 0.81
CA ASN A 12 10.58 3.87 0.67
C ASN A 12 10.52 2.34 0.64
N SER A 13 9.66 1.73 1.46
CA SER A 13 9.48 0.27 1.51
C SER A 13 8.86 -0.31 0.23
N PHE A 14 8.21 0.52 -0.59
CA PHE A 14 7.70 0.10 -1.89
C PHE A 14 8.70 0.31 -3.04
N LEU A 15 9.89 0.87 -2.80
CA LEU A 15 10.87 1.08 -3.86
C LEU A 15 11.38 -0.26 -4.41
N GLY A 16 11.06 -0.53 -5.68
CA GLY A 16 11.40 -1.80 -6.33
C GLY A 16 10.41 -2.94 -6.04
N ALA A 17 9.39 -2.70 -5.20
CA ALA A 17 8.37 -3.67 -4.79
C ALA A 17 6.97 -3.28 -5.31
N ILE A 18 6.89 -2.72 -6.52
CA ILE A 18 5.62 -2.38 -7.18
C ILE A 18 5.58 -3.10 -8.52
N ALA A 19 4.70 -4.09 -8.63
CA ALA A 19 4.45 -4.81 -9.87
C ALA A 19 3.67 -3.96 -10.89
N ASN A 20 3.83 -4.27 -12.18
CA ASN A 20 3.28 -3.47 -13.28
C ASN A 20 1.75 -3.39 -13.30
N ASN A 21 1.07 -4.41 -12.76
CA ASN A 21 -0.39 -4.52 -12.65
C ASN A 21 -0.98 -3.66 -11.51
N ILE A 22 -0.15 -3.12 -10.62
CA ILE A 22 -0.58 -2.22 -9.55
C ILE A 22 -0.85 -0.84 -10.15
N ARG A 23 -2.07 -0.35 -9.94
CA ARG A 23 -2.54 0.97 -10.37
C ARG A 23 -2.29 2.02 -9.30
N ALA A 24 -2.59 1.68 -8.05
CA ALA A 24 -2.40 2.59 -6.93
C ALA A 24 -2.23 1.84 -5.62
N ILE A 25 -1.50 2.44 -4.70
CA ILE A 25 -1.35 1.97 -3.31
C ILE A 25 -1.75 3.11 -2.38
N ALA A 26 -2.73 2.85 -1.53
CA ALA A 26 -3.13 3.72 -0.43
C ALA A 26 -2.80 3.09 0.91
N TYR A 27 -2.80 3.91 1.94
CA TYR A 27 -2.55 3.45 3.31
C TYR A 27 -3.55 4.05 4.30
N ASP A 28 -3.78 3.30 5.37
CA ASP A 28 -4.39 3.75 6.60
C ASP A 28 -3.61 3.14 7.77
N PHE A 29 -3.85 3.62 8.99
CA PHE A 29 -3.24 3.09 10.19
C PHE A 29 -4.06 3.44 11.43
N THR A 30 -4.01 2.56 12.42
CA THR A 30 -4.50 2.80 13.78
C THR A 30 -3.30 3.02 14.71
N SER A 31 -3.51 2.88 16.03
CA SER A 31 -2.42 2.93 17.01
C SER A 31 -1.41 1.78 16.87
N ASP A 32 -1.86 0.60 16.45
CA ASP A 32 -1.06 -0.64 16.45
C ASP A 32 -1.12 -1.42 15.13
N THR A 33 -1.93 -0.98 14.16
CA THR A 33 -2.11 -1.66 12.88
C THR A 33 -1.78 -0.74 11.71
N ILE A 34 -0.98 -1.25 10.76
CA ILE A 34 -0.81 -0.65 9.44
C ILE A 34 -1.75 -1.35 8.43
N LEU A 35 -2.45 -0.57 7.60
CA LEU A 35 -3.33 -1.08 6.56
C LEU A 35 -2.84 -0.60 5.21
N ILE A 36 -2.58 -1.53 4.29
CA ILE A 36 -2.20 -1.24 2.91
C ILE A 36 -3.32 -1.68 1.97
N TYR A 37 -3.68 -0.79 1.06
CA TYR A 37 -4.71 -1.02 0.05
C TYR A 37 -4.09 -0.95 -1.34
N GLY A 38 -4.06 -2.07 -2.04
CA GLY A 38 -3.60 -2.16 -3.43
C GLY A 38 -4.78 -2.22 -4.39
N TYR A 39 -4.74 -1.37 -5.41
CA TYR A 39 -5.69 -1.37 -6.52
C TYR A 39 -4.99 -1.91 -7.76
N LEU A 40 -5.51 -2.99 -8.34
CA LEU A 40 -4.90 -3.69 -9.47
C LEU A 40 -5.81 -3.64 -10.71
N ASP A 41 -5.20 -3.74 -11.90
CA ASP A 41 -5.92 -3.89 -13.18
C ASP A 41 -6.59 -5.28 -13.28
N VAL A 42 -5.99 -6.28 -12.66
CA VAL A 42 -6.40 -7.69 -12.70
C VAL A 42 -6.81 -8.17 -11.31
N VAL A 43 -7.41 -9.36 -11.26
CA VAL A 43 -7.68 -10.05 -9.99
C VAL A 43 -6.32 -10.31 -9.31
N PRO A 44 -6.14 -9.90 -8.04
CA PRO A 44 -4.89 -10.14 -7.32
C PRO A 44 -4.60 -11.63 -7.19
N GLU A 45 -3.35 -12.01 -7.43
CA GLU A 45 -2.82 -13.37 -7.27
C GLU A 45 -1.91 -13.45 -6.04
N GLU A 46 -1.53 -14.66 -5.61
CA GLU A 46 -0.71 -14.86 -4.40
C GLU A 46 0.60 -14.06 -4.45
N ASP A 47 1.27 -14.03 -5.61
CA ASP A 47 2.50 -13.27 -5.84
C ASP A 47 2.31 -11.76 -5.56
N ASP A 48 1.13 -11.19 -5.88
CA ASP A 48 0.84 -9.78 -5.59
C ASP A 48 0.79 -9.53 -4.09
N PHE A 49 0.21 -10.45 -3.32
CA PHE A 49 0.19 -10.37 -1.86
C PHE A 49 1.60 -10.52 -1.29
N GLU A 50 2.42 -11.45 -1.79
CA GLU A 50 3.79 -11.64 -1.32
C GLU A 50 4.67 -10.39 -1.54
N ILE A 51 4.56 -9.74 -2.70
CA ILE A 51 5.30 -8.50 -2.99
C ILE A 51 4.92 -7.40 -2.00
N ILE A 52 3.62 -7.21 -1.74
CA ILE A 52 3.15 -6.19 -0.80
C ILE A 52 3.51 -6.56 0.64
N ASP A 53 3.43 -7.83 1.02
CA ASP A 53 3.78 -8.33 2.35
C ASP A 53 5.25 -8.09 2.70
N ASN A 54 6.14 -8.32 1.73
CA ASN A 54 7.55 -8.00 1.88
C ASN A 54 7.77 -6.50 2.16
N ALA A 55 7.09 -5.63 1.41
CA ALA A 55 7.14 -4.19 1.66
C ALA A 55 6.58 -3.81 3.03
N VAL A 56 5.47 -4.43 3.48
CA VAL A 56 4.89 -4.17 4.81
C VAL A 56 5.82 -4.64 5.93
N THR A 57 6.53 -5.75 5.75
CA THR A 57 7.55 -6.21 6.70
C THR A 57 8.66 -5.17 6.90
N GLU A 58 9.08 -4.47 5.84
CA GLU A 58 10.04 -3.37 5.95
C GLU A 58 9.47 -2.15 6.70
N ILE A 59 8.18 -1.84 6.46
CA ILE A 59 7.47 -0.77 7.18
C ILE A 59 7.44 -1.07 8.67
N MET A 60 7.03 -2.28 9.06
CA MET A 60 6.93 -2.69 10.46
C MET A 60 8.31 -2.76 11.14
N SER A 61 9.35 -3.14 10.40
CA SER A 61 10.74 -3.10 10.90
C SER A 61 11.20 -1.68 11.22
N SER A 62 10.71 -0.69 10.47
CA SER A 62 11.02 0.73 10.66
C SER A 62 10.08 1.41 11.68
N CYS A 63 8.92 0.83 11.93
CA CYS A 63 7.85 1.35 12.79
C CYS A 63 7.44 0.30 13.84
N PRO A 64 8.25 0.08 14.89
CA PRO A 64 8.01 -0.98 15.88
C PRO A 64 6.72 -0.80 16.69
N GLU A 65 6.05 0.35 16.62
CA GLU A 65 4.71 0.55 17.17
C GLU A 65 3.62 -0.27 16.46
N PHE A 66 3.83 -0.65 15.19
CA PHE A 66 2.88 -1.49 14.48
C PHE A 66 3.13 -2.96 14.84
N LEU A 67 2.12 -3.56 15.45
CA LEU A 67 2.13 -4.96 15.87
C LEU A 67 1.32 -5.85 14.92
N LYS A 68 0.50 -5.24 14.07
CA LYS A 68 -0.39 -5.91 13.14
C LYS A 68 -0.33 -5.23 11.78
N GLN A 69 -0.65 -6.01 10.76
CA GLN A 69 -0.79 -5.55 9.39
C GLN A 69 -2.08 -6.10 8.78
N GLU A 70 -2.66 -5.33 7.86
CA GLU A 70 -3.73 -5.79 6.99
C GLU A 70 -3.44 -5.38 5.55
N ILE A 71 -3.44 -6.36 4.64
CA ILE A 71 -3.19 -6.16 3.22
C ILE A 71 -4.49 -6.43 2.47
N ASN A 72 -4.98 -5.41 1.78
CA ASN A 72 -6.25 -5.46 1.07
C ASN A 72 -5.99 -5.15 -0.42
N LEU A 73 -5.82 -6.19 -1.22
CA LEU A 73 -5.69 -6.06 -2.67
C LEU A 73 -7.04 -6.29 -3.32
N LYS A 74 -7.38 -5.47 -4.31
CA LYS A 74 -8.57 -5.68 -5.12
C LYS A 74 -8.38 -5.23 -6.55
N GLN A 75 -9.01 -5.96 -7.45
CA GLN A 75 -9.22 -5.48 -8.80
C GLN A 75 -10.16 -4.27 -8.77
N SER A 76 -9.84 -3.25 -9.54
CA SER A 76 -10.77 -2.16 -9.83
C SER A 76 -10.64 -1.77 -11.29
N ASN A 77 -11.76 -1.36 -11.90
CA ASN A 77 -11.79 -0.71 -13.22
C ASN A 77 -12.28 0.75 -13.11
N GLN A 78 -12.49 1.23 -11.89
CA GLN A 78 -12.89 2.62 -11.66
C GLN A 78 -11.70 3.55 -11.90
N PRO A 79 -11.90 4.76 -12.45
CA PRO A 79 -10.83 5.75 -12.57
C PRO A 79 -10.21 6.08 -11.21
N PHE A 80 -8.91 6.37 -11.19
CA PHE A 80 -8.15 6.73 -9.99
C PHE A 80 -8.88 7.72 -9.07
N GLY A 81 -9.48 8.79 -9.63
CA GLY A 81 -10.20 9.81 -8.86
C GLY A 81 -11.46 9.34 -8.13
N LYS A 82 -11.92 8.10 -8.34
CA LYS A 82 -13.03 7.47 -7.62
C LYS A 82 -12.58 6.42 -6.59
N LEU A 83 -11.28 6.10 -6.55
CA LEU A 83 -10.73 5.15 -5.59
C LEU A 83 -10.58 5.83 -4.22
N ASN A 84 -10.72 5.04 -3.15
CA ASN A 84 -10.56 5.56 -1.79
C ASN A 84 -9.06 5.72 -1.49
N SER A 85 -8.65 6.97 -1.22
CA SER A 85 -7.29 7.30 -0.83
C SER A 85 -6.99 7.02 0.63
N TYR A 86 -8.00 6.71 1.46
CA TYR A 86 -7.88 6.57 2.91
C TYR A 86 -7.14 7.78 3.50
N LYS A 87 -6.03 7.56 4.23
CA LYS A 87 -5.19 8.64 4.76
C LYS A 87 -4.21 9.21 3.75
N GLY A 88 -4.01 8.54 2.61
CA GLY A 88 -3.29 9.08 1.48
C GLY A 88 -2.79 8.03 0.50
N TRP A 89 -2.31 8.51 -0.64
CA TRP A 89 -1.63 7.71 -1.65
C TRP A 89 -0.13 7.66 -1.40
N VAL A 90 0.48 6.48 -1.57
CA VAL A 90 1.94 6.31 -1.65
C VAL A 90 2.41 6.01 -3.06
N PHE A 91 1.56 5.42 -3.89
CA PHE A 91 1.84 5.19 -5.30
C PHE A 91 0.57 5.38 -6.12
N CYS A 92 0.71 6.00 -7.28
CA CYS A 92 -0.33 6.11 -8.30
C CYS A 92 0.34 6.04 -9.67
N ARG A 93 -0.07 5.07 -10.48
CA ARG A 93 0.28 5.01 -11.89
C ARG A 93 -0.59 5.99 -12.66
N TYR A 94 -0.03 6.60 -13.70
CA TYR A 94 -0.82 7.40 -14.64
C TYR A 94 -1.89 6.51 -15.32
N GLU A 95 -3.07 7.08 -15.54
CA GLU A 95 -4.20 6.46 -16.24
C GLU A 95 -4.66 7.45 -17.32
N GLU A 96 -4.82 6.96 -18.56
CA GLU A 96 -5.35 7.73 -19.69
C GLU A 96 -6.89 7.84 -19.66
#